data_AF-A0A1F9R7E6-F1
#
_entry.id   AF-A0A1F9R7E6-F1
#
_cell.length_a   1.000
_cell.length_b   1.000
_cell.length_c   1.000
_cell.angle_alpha   90.00
_cell.angle_beta   90.00
_cell.angle_gamma   90.00
#
_symmetry.space_group_name_H-M   'P 1'
#
loop_
_entity.id
_entity.type
_entity.pdbx_description
1 polymer ?
#
loop_
_entity_poly.entity_id
_entity_poly.type
_entity_poly.pdbx_seq_one_letter_code
_entity_poly.pdbx_strand_id
1 'polypeptide(L)'
;MDRSEESGASFTGNSRVSAYADLDGDGCLDLIVAGFHPLTLLQGRCPESNHWLEVRLEGTRSNRDGIGARITVQAGSGAQTAEMGPQGGGFQNSLLRSLHFGLGREDRVDSVEVRWPSGTRQVLRGVATDQVLLIREETEEGI
;
A
#
# COMPACT_ATOMS: atom_id res chain seq x y z
N MET A 1 -26.85 2.06 -11.51
CA MET A 1 -27.01 0.74 -12.17
C MET A 1 -26.01 -0.17 -11.51
N ASP A 2 -26.48 -1.24 -10.86
CA ASP A 2 -25.66 -2.21 -10.13
C ASP A 2 -24.80 -3.02 -11.12
N ARG A 3 -23.48 -3.10 -10.88
CA ARG A 3 -22.51 -3.81 -11.73
C ARG A 3 -21.78 -4.95 -11.00
N SER A 4 -22.37 -5.43 -9.91
CA SER A 4 -21.80 -6.49 -9.08
C SER A 4 -21.61 -7.82 -9.83
N GLU A 5 -22.38 -8.07 -10.89
CA GLU A 5 -22.25 -9.28 -11.73
C GLU A 5 -21.06 -9.23 -12.70
N GLU A 6 -20.69 -8.06 -13.22
CA GLU A 6 -19.56 -7.92 -14.18
C GLU A 6 -18.18 -8.04 -13.50
N SER A 7 -18.11 -7.75 -12.20
CA SER A 7 -16.86 -7.81 -11.42
C SER A 7 -16.61 -9.16 -10.74
N GLY A 8 -17.58 -10.07 -10.76
CA GLY A 8 -17.53 -11.29 -9.96
C GLY A 8 -17.72 -11.05 -8.45
N ALA A 9 -18.01 -9.81 -8.03
CA ALA A 9 -18.24 -9.42 -6.63
C ALA A 9 -19.65 -9.79 -6.11
N SER A 10 -20.35 -10.71 -6.77
CA SER A 10 -21.60 -11.27 -6.28
C SER A 10 -21.31 -12.32 -5.21
N PHE A 11 -21.33 -11.89 -3.95
CA PHE A 11 -21.18 -12.78 -2.80
C PHE A 11 -22.51 -12.94 -2.07
N THR A 12 -23.02 -14.17 -2.02
CA THR A 12 -24.21 -14.51 -1.23
C THR A 12 -23.77 -15.20 0.06
N GLY A 13 -23.39 -14.42 1.07
CA GLY A 13 -23.01 -14.93 2.39
C GLY A 13 -22.74 -13.83 3.43
N ASN A 14 -22.64 -14.20 4.71
CA ASN A 14 -22.21 -13.28 5.78
C ASN A 14 -20.68 -13.12 5.75
N SER A 15 -20.18 -12.01 5.22
CA SER A 15 -18.75 -11.63 5.29
C SER A 15 -18.48 -10.85 6.56
N ARG A 16 -17.47 -11.25 7.35
CA ARG A 16 -17.08 -10.52 8.58
C ARG A 16 -15.75 -9.78 8.45
N VAL A 17 -14.90 -10.21 7.51
CA VAL A 17 -13.56 -9.65 7.30
C VAL A 17 -13.29 -9.60 5.80
N SER A 18 -12.77 -8.46 5.33
CA SER A 18 -12.17 -8.30 4.02
C SER A 18 -10.75 -7.75 4.19
N ALA A 19 -9.81 -8.28 3.41
CA ALA A 19 -8.45 -7.78 3.31
C ALA A 19 -8.08 -7.71 1.84
N TYR A 20 -7.37 -6.66 1.44
CA TYR A 20 -6.90 -6.49 0.07
C TYR A 20 -5.37 -6.42 0.05
N ALA A 21 -4.75 -7.18 -0.82
CA ALA A 21 -3.31 -7.21 -1.04
C ALA A 21 -3.03 -7.77 -2.43
N ASP A 22 -1.96 -7.35 -3.08
CA ASP A 22 -1.44 -8.00 -4.28
C ASP A 22 -0.61 -9.22 -3.82
N LEU A 23 -1.20 -10.42 -3.86
CA LEU A 23 -0.60 -11.62 -3.25
C LEU A 23 0.32 -12.37 -4.21
N ASP A 24 0.14 -12.20 -5.52
CA ASP A 24 0.97 -12.83 -6.54
C ASP A 24 1.96 -11.87 -7.24
N GLY A 25 1.89 -10.58 -6.90
CA GLY A 25 2.84 -9.55 -7.33
C GLY A 25 2.60 -9.06 -8.76
N ASP A 26 1.39 -9.28 -9.29
CA ASP A 26 1.01 -8.94 -10.66
C ASP A 26 0.52 -7.48 -10.81
N GLY A 27 0.48 -6.73 -9.70
CA GLY A 27 0.01 -5.35 -9.64
C GLY A 27 -1.51 -5.23 -9.50
N CYS A 28 -2.22 -6.33 -9.27
CA CYS A 28 -3.65 -6.34 -8.98
C CYS A 28 -3.92 -6.61 -7.50
N LEU A 29 -4.78 -5.79 -6.90
CA LEU A 29 -5.24 -6.07 -5.54
C LEU A 29 -6.16 -7.30 -5.56
N ASP A 30 -5.71 -8.37 -4.93
CA ASP A 30 -6.55 -9.50 -4.56
C ASP A 30 -7.41 -9.13 -3.35
N LEU A 31 -8.65 -9.60 -3.34
CA LEU A 31 -9.54 -9.46 -2.22
C LEU A 31 -9.72 -10.83 -1.55
N ILE A 32 -9.26 -10.94 -0.31
CA ILE A 32 -9.58 -12.09 0.55
C ILE A 32 -10.87 -11.77 1.29
N VAL A 33 -11.89 -12.60 1.11
CA VAL A 33 -13.13 -12.55 1.89
C VAL A 33 -13.21 -13.80 2.76
N ALA A 34 -13.29 -13.61 4.08
CA ALA A 34 -13.41 -14.69 5.04
C ALA A 34 -14.74 -14.62 5.83
N GLY A 35 -15.42 -15.77 5.90
CA GLY A 35 -16.64 -16.01 6.68
C GLY A 35 -16.52 -17.32 7.49
N PHE A 36 -17.66 -17.89 7.94
CA PHE A 36 -17.67 -19.10 8.77
C PHE A 36 -17.37 -20.42 8.02
N HIS A 37 -17.23 -20.41 6.69
CA HIS A 37 -16.88 -21.54 5.81
C HIS A 37 -16.08 -21.00 4.60
N PRO A 38 -15.45 -21.87 3.77
CA PRO A 38 -14.04 -21.80 3.39
C PRO A 38 -13.55 -20.44 2.85
N LEU A 39 -12.28 -20.15 3.13
CA LEU A 39 -11.55 -18.99 2.65
C LEU A 39 -11.77 -18.78 1.15
N THR A 40 -12.31 -17.62 0.77
CA THR A 40 -12.48 -17.25 -0.63
C THR A 40 -11.42 -16.23 -1.00
N LEU A 41 -10.55 -16.61 -1.94
CA LEU A 41 -9.62 -15.71 -2.59
C LEU A 41 -10.27 -15.22 -3.88
N LEU A 42 -10.54 -13.92 -3.96
CA LEU A 42 -10.91 -13.26 -5.21
C LEU A 42 -9.64 -12.66 -5.79
N GLN A 43 -9.05 -13.35 -6.75
CA GLN A 43 -7.88 -12.83 -7.43
C GLN A 43 -8.27 -11.64 -8.30
N GLY A 44 -7.55 -10.53 -8.14
CA GLY A 44 -7.66 -9.41 -9.05
C GLY A 44 -7.29 -9.87 -10.45
N ARG A 45 -8.04 -9.45 -11.48
CA ARG A 45 -7.63 -9.64 -12.88
C ARG A 45 -7.49 -8.29 -13.52
N CYS A 46 -6.28 -7.78 -13.62
CA CYS A 46 -5.97 -6.67 -14.50
C CYS A 46 -5.33 -7.23 -15.78
N PRO A 47 -5.44 -6.52 -16.91
CA PRO A 47 -4.62 -6.83 -18.08
C PRO A 47 -3.15 -6.73 -17.68
N GLU A 48 -2.32 -7.71 -18.06
CA GLU A 48 -0.87 -7.66 -17.85
C GLU A 48 -0.30 -6.28 -18.19
N SER A 49 0.65 -5.78 -17.37
CA SER A 49 1.41 -4.50 -17.47
C SER A 49 0.97 -3.30 -16.62
N ASN A 50 0.55 -3.50 -15.36
CA ASN A 50 0.52 -2.41 -14.38
C ASN A 50 1.69 -2.52 -13.40
N HIS A 51 2.31 -1.37 -13.11
CA HIS A 51 3.39 -1.20 -12.16
C HIS A 51 2.87 -0.81 -10.79
N TRP A 52 3.67 -1.10 -9.76
CA TRP A 52 3.31 -0.80 -8.38
C TRP A 52 4.50 -0.30 -7.55
N LEU A 53 4.21 0.25 -6.37
CA LEU A 53 5.22 0.55 -5.36
C LEU A 53 4.62 0.27 -3.97
N GLU A 54 5.29 -0.56 -3.19
CA GLU A 54 4.97 -0.73 -1.78
C GLU A 54 5.96 0.07 -0.93
N VAL A 55 5.47 0.95 -0.06
CA VAL A 55 6.31 1.76 0.83
C VAL A 55 6.22 1.23 2.26
N ARG A 56 7.37 0.93 2.85
CA ARG A 56 7.55 0.59 4.26
C ARG A 56 8.34 1.68 4.95
N LEU A 57 7.97 1.97 6.20
CA LEU A 57 8.61 2.99 7.00
C LEU A 57 9.31 2.36 8.20
N GLU A 58 10.50 2.85 8.53
CA GLU A 58 11.15 2.58 9.83
C GLU A 58 11.53 3.92 10.47
N GLY A 59 10.75 4.32 11.48
CA GLY A 59 10.99 5.53 12.25
C GLY A 59 12.20 5.40 13.16
N THR A 60 12.98 6.48 13.30
CA THR A 60 14.17 6.58 14.17
C THR A 60 13.99 7.65 15.23
N ARG A 61 13.28 8.74 14.91
CA ARG A 61 12.83 9.80 15.83
C ARG A 61 11.34 9.66 16.15
N SER A 62 10.56 9.34 15.12
CA SER A 62 9.14 8.97 15.21
C SER A 62 8.98 7.54 15.75
N ASN A 63 7.74 7.11 15.99
CA ASN A 63 7.49 5.71 16.34
C ASN A 63 8.03 4.78 15.23
N ARG A 64 8.56 3.62 15.62
CA ARG A 64 9.28 2.72 14.70
C ARG A 64 8.44 2.30 13.50
N ASP A 65 7.14 2.18 13.69
CA ASP A 65 6.19 1.78 12.64
C ASP A 65 5.78 2.93 11.72
N GLY A 66 6.25 4.16 11.95
CA GLY A 66 5.91 5.33 11.13
C GLY A 66 4.44 5.76 11.22
N ILE A 67 3.69 5.34 12.24
CA ILE A 67 2.26 5.70 12.41
C ILE A 67 2.09 7.22 12.43
N GLY A 68 1.17 7.73 11.61
CA GLY A 68 0.92 9.15 11.38
C GLY A 68 1.81 9.80 10.31
N ALA A 69 2.78 9.06 9.74
CA ALA A 69 3.54 9.56 8.62
C ALA A 69 2.66 9.64 7.36
N ARG A 70 2.80 10.73 6.61
CA ARG A 70 2.12 10.93 5.34
C ARG A 70 3.09 10.71 4.19
N ILE A 71 2.73 9.81 3.27
CA ILE A 71 3.50 9.49 2.09
C ILE A 71 2.77 10.03 0.87
N THR A 72 3.48 10.80 0.03
CA THR A 72 3.01 11.26 -1.27
C THR A 72 3.90 10.69 -2.36
N VAL A 73 3.31 9.91 -3.26
CA VAL A 73 3.96 9.32 -4.44
C VAL A 73 3.53 10.12 -5.66
N GLN A 74 4.50 10.68 -6.38
CA GLN A 74 4.29 11.39 -7.63
C GLN A 74 4.89 10.57 -8.77
N ALA A 75 4.07 10.28 -9.79
CA ALA A 75 4.49 9.69 -11.06
C ALA A 75 3.86 10.46 -12.23
N GLY A 76 4.17 10.05 -13.47
CA GLY A 76 3.60 10.64 -14.69
C GLY A 76 2.07 10.62 -14.71
N SER A 77 1.46 9.62 -14.08
CA SER A 77 0.00 9.46 -13.94
C SER A 77 -0.65 10.36 -12.88
N GLY A 78 0.14 11.00 -12.00
CA GLY A 78 -0.35 11.93 -10.98
C GLY A 78 0.22 11.70 -9.58
N ALA A 79 -0.38 12.38 -8.61
CA ALA A 79 -0.01 12.31 -7.19
C ALA A 79 -0.98 11.43 -6.41
N GLN A 80 -0.46 10.48 -5.63
CA GLN A 80 -1.22 9.68 -4.67
C GLN A 80 -0.70 9.97 -3.27
N THR A 81 -1.59 10.19 -2.31
CA THR A 81 -1.21 10.44 -0.91
C THR A 81 -1.92 9.45 0.01
N ALA A 82 -1.15 8.84 0.91
CA ALA A 82 -1.67 7.96 1.94
C ALA A 82 -1.00 8.25 3.28
N GLU A 83 -1.68 7.92 4.38
CA GLU A 83 -1.18 8.12 5.74
C GLU A 83 -1.11 6.78 6.46
N MET A 84 -0.01 6.55 7.18
CA MET A 84 0.19 5.33 7.94
C MET A 84 -0.74 5.33 9.16
N GLY A 85 -1.87 4.64 9.05
CA GLY A 85 -2.86 4.55 10.12
C GLY A 85 -2.45 3.62 11.28
N PRO A 86 -3.06 3.79 12.46
CA PRO A 86 -2.82 2.92 13.62
C PRO A 86 -3.44 1.52 13.46
N GLN A 87 -4.38 1.33 12.52
CA GLN A 87 -5.09 0.07 12.29
C GLN A 87 -4.65 -0.57 10.97
N GLY A 88 -3.74 -1.54 11.04
CA GLY A 88 -3.62 -2.55 9.99
C GLY A 88 -4.84 -3.46 10.09
N GLY A 89 -5.61 -3.58 9.00
CA GLY A 89 -6.78 -4.45 8.97
C GLY A 89 -6.40 -5.88 9.34
N GLY A 90 -6.96 -6.38 10.46
CA GLY A 90 -6.87 -7.77 10.87
C GLY A 90 -5.89 -8.03 12.00
N PHE A 91 -6.44 -8.48 13.13
CA PHE A 91 -5.71 -9.03 14.27
C PHE A 91 -4.66 -10.06 13.80
N GLN A 92 -3.44 -9.99 14.38
CA GLN A 92 -2.31 -10.94 14.30
C GLN A 92 -1.13 -10.66 13.34
N ASN A 93 -0.95 -9.46 12.77
CA ASN A 93 0.29 -9.14 12.04
C ASN A 93 1.00 -7.88 12.57
N SER A 94 1.74 -8.06 13.66
CA SER A 94 2.59 -7.02 14.27
C SER A 94 3.93 -6.80 13.55
N LEU A 95 4.19 -7.44 12.41
CA LEU A 95 5.56 -7.54 11.91
C LEU A 95 5.89 -6.66 10.69
N LEU A 96 4.95 -6.29 9.81
CA LEU A 96 5.26 -5.48 8.64
C LEU A 96 4.05 -4.63 8.21
N ARG A 97 4.10 -3.30 8.43
CA ARG A 97 3.14 -2.34 7.88
C ARG A 97 3.69 -1.76 6.58
N SER A 98 2.84 -1.63 5.57
CA SER A 98 3.19 -1.02 4.29
C SER A 98 1.98 -0.31 3.67
N LEU A 99 2.25 0.61 2.73
CA LEU A 99 1.24 1.23 1.88
C LEU A 99 1.54 0.88 0.43
N HIS A 100 0.54 0.34 -0.26
CA HIS A 100 0.63 -0.02 -1.67
C HIS A 100 0.12 1.15 -2.54
N PHE A 101 0.84 1.44 -3.62
CA PHE A 101 0.51 2.45 -4.62
C PHE A 101 0.52 1.79 -6.01
N GLY A 102 -0.65 1.72 -6.64
CA GLY A 102 -0.74 1.27 -8.04
C GLY A 102 -0.35 2.42 -8.98
N LEU A 103 0.55 2.18 -9.93
CA LEU A 103 1.14 3.20 -10.79
C LEU A 103 0.64 3.14 -12.25
N GLY A 104 -0.13 2.11 -12.59
CA GLY A 104 -0.60 1.90 -13.95
C GLY A 104 0.58 1.60 -14.87
N ARG A 105 0.71 2.31 -16.00
CA ARG A 105 1.77 2.03 -16.99
C ARG A 105 3.10 2.75 -16.73
N GLU A 106 3.22 3.47 -15.62
CA GLU A 106 4.43 4.21 -15.27
C GLU A 106 5.47 3.25 -14.67
N ASP A 107 6.60 3.06 -15.34
CA ASP A 107 7.73 2.21 -14.88
C ASP A 107 8.70 2.96 -13.95
N ARG A 108 8.36 4.22 -13.60
CA ARG A 108 9.16 5.07 -12.72
C ARG A 108 8.30 6.03 -11.91
N VAL A 109 8.70 6.21 -10.65
CA VAL A 109 8.16 7.22 -9.74
C VAL A 109 9.09 8.44 -9.71
N ASP A 110 8.55 9.62 -10.00
CA ASP A 110 9.29 10.90 -9.99
C ASP A 110 9.79 11.23 -8.59
N SER A 111 8.92 11.10 -7.60
CA SER A 111 9.29 11.27 -6.20
C SER A 111 8.37 10.56 -5.21
N VAL A 112 8.99 10.09 -4.12
CA VAL A 112 8.30 9.66 -2.90
C VAL A 112 8.66 10.64 -1.80
N GLU A 113 7.68 11.40 -1.32
CA GLU A 113 7.82 12.30 -0.18
C GLU A 113 7.23 11.65 1.07
N VAL A 114 7.99 11.63 2.16
CA VAL A 114 7.52 11.21 3.48
C VAL A 114 7.57 12.41 4.42
N ARG A 115 6.43 12.74 5.01
CA ARG A 115 6.32 13.68 6.12
C ARG A 115 6.13 12.88 7.40
N TRP A 116 7.17 12.85 8.22
CA TRP A 116 7.20 12.10 9.46
C TRP A 116 6.50 12.84 10.60
N PRO A 117 5.92 12.14 11.59
CA PRO A 117 5.37 12.76 12.81
C PRO A 117 6.37 13.62 13.58
N SER A 118 7.66 13.32 13.49
CA SER A 118 8.74 14.15 14.06
C SER A 118 8.84 15.55 13.44
N GLY A 119 8.16 15.80 12.31
CA GLY A 119 8.31 16.99 11.48
C GLY A 119 9.37 16.85 10.38
N THR A 120 10.16 15.77 10.41
CA THR A 120 11.14 15.47 9.35
C THR A 120 10.44 15.29 8.02
N ARG A 121 10.97 15.92 6.96
CA ARG A 121 10.49 15.74 5.59
C ARG A 121 11.60 15.14 4.75
N GLN A 122 11.34 13.97 4.19
CA GLN A 122 12.30 13.21 3.39
C GLN A 122 11.74 13.01 1.98
N VAL A 123 12.57 13.17 0.95
CA VAL A 123 12.16 13.05 -0.45
C VAL A 123 13.15 12.19 -1.21
N LEU A 124 12.67 11.06 -1.74
CA LEU A 124 13.41 10.22 -2.67
C LEU A 124 12.93 10.54 -4.08
N ARG A 125 13.85 10.58 -5.06
CA ARG A 125 13.54 10.92 -6.45
C ARG A 125 13.95 9.80 -7.39
N GLY A 126 13.19 9.65 -8.48
CA GLY A 126 13.51 8.69 -9.55
C GLY A 126 13.53 7.25 -9.06
N VAL A 127 12.56 6.89 -8.22
CA VAL A 127 12.42 5.56 -7.60
C VAL A 127 11.88 4.57 -8.65
N ALA A 128 12.48 3.38 -8.73
CA ALA A 128 12.01 2.32 -9.62
C ALA A 128 10.67 1.73 -9.13
N THR A 129 9.90 1.15 -10.04
CA THR A 129 8.64 0.47 -9.69
C THR A 129 8.86 -1.00 -9.38
N ASP A 130 7.78 -1.69 -9.04
CA ASP A 130 7.67 -3.13 -8.82
C ASP A 130 8.58 -3.62 -7.69
N GLN A 131 8.61 -2.81 -6.63
CA GLN A 131 9.45 -3.06 -5.47
C GLN A 131 8.79 -2.66 -4.15
N VAL A 132 9.29 -3.28 -3.09
CA VAL A 132 9.08 -2.84 -1.72
C VAL A 132 10.20 -1.86 -1.33
N LEU A 133 9.87 -0.58 -1.21
CA LEU A 133 10.77 0.47 -0.79
C LEU A 133 10.70 0.66 0.74
N LEU A 134 11.78 0.31 1.44
CA LEU A 134 11.96 0.65 2.84
C LEU A 134 12.59 2.04 2.98
N ILE A 135 11.88 2.97 3.63
CA ILE A 135 12.37 4.31 3.95
C ILE A 135 12.62 4.38 5.46
N ARG A 136 13.88 4.58 5.81
CA ARG A 136 14.30 4.88 7.19
C ARG A 136 14.28 6.38 7.42
N GLU A 137 13.68 6.80 8.51
CA GLU A 137 13.63 8.20 8.91
C GLU A 137 15.05 8.74 9.15
N GLU A 138 15.39 9.81 8.43
CA GLU A 138 16.65 10.51 8.59
C GLU A 138 16.70 11.20 9.97
N THR A 139 17.77 10.94 10.72
CA THR A 139 18.17 11.77 11.85
C THR A 139 18.99 12.94 11.29
N GLU A 140 18.60 14.17 11.59
CA GLU A 140 19.52 15.31 11.43
C GLU A 140 20.77 15.01 12.26
N GLU A 141 21.90 14.72 11.60
CA GLU A 141 23.19 14.77 12.26
C GLU A 141 23.44 16.24 12.61
N GLY A 142 23.58 16.51 13.91
CA GLY A 142 23.86 17.84 14.42
C GLY A 142 25.11 18.42 13.76
N ILE A 143 25.00 19.66 13.31
CA ILE A 143 26.12 20.55 12.99
C ILE A 143 26.85 20.92 14.27
#